data_AF-A0A3P6M6A3-F1
#
_entry.id   AF-A0A3P6M6A3-F1
#
_cell.length_a   1.000
_cell.length_b   1.000
_cell.length_c   1.000
_cell.angle_alpha   90.00
_cell.angle_beta   90.00
_cell.angle_gamma   90.00
#
_symmetry.space_group_name_H-M   'P 1'
#
loop_
_entity.id
_entity.type
_entity.pdbx_description
1 polymer ?
#
loop_
_entity_poly.entity_id
_entity_poly.type
_entity_poly.pdbx_seq_one_letter_code
_entity_poly.pdbx_strand_id
1 'polypeptide(L)'
;MKWAIEMNKLKRPVFKDYSAFKKLSANKRLKHHSVLNGQDTFILNAYRSYIKNKGYLNVNSCGVLSNNIAEALRYYYNNPAKCLSIIDDIRAANSNSLCPMCGSMHSGTLDHVLPKENYPEFSLFTKNLVPACKCNTFKSTTIANSAGHRMLHPYFDNILKQRLICANFSKLGRTPTIDVKIIIDPMSPEYNNVKYHLDNVVIKNNIKGYLSEQWESFYLYPELVIRGLNKSLSTYSDVYELLTRELLLLDEKHKGKNNWNSVFVAGLIRPDVIRWILCELHLGNRSPDGRLI
;
A
#
# COMPACT_ATOMS: atom_id res chain seq x y z
N MET A 1 -27.14 -4.41 -4.91
CA MET A 1 -26.07 -3.76 -5.71
C MET A 1 -24.73 -4.17 -5.10
N LYS A 2 -24.05 -5.16 -5.69
CA LYS A 2 -22.76 -5.67 -5.18
C LYS A 2 -21.67 -4.65 -5.50
N TRP A 3 -21.29 -3.83 -4.52
CA TRP A 3 -20.10 -3.00 -4.63
C TRP A 3 -18.89 -3.94 -4.64
N ALA A 4 -18.29 -4.16 -5.81
CA ALA A 4 -16.99 -4.82 -5.89
C ALA A 4 -15.96 -3.89 -5.22
N ILE A 5 -15.63 -4.20 -3.97
CA ILE A 5 -14.61 -3.48 -3.19
C ILE A 5 -13.27 -3.77 -3.86
N GLU A 6 -12.65 -2.76 -4.47
CA GLU A 6 -11.30 -2.88 -5.01
C GLU A 6 -10.31 -2.71 -3.85
N MET A 7 -9.75 -3.85 -3.43
CA MET A 7 -9.00 -4.05 -2.19
C MET A 7 -7.53 -3.66 -2.38
N ASN A 8 -6.96 -2.73 -1.60
CA ASN A 8 -5.61 -2.08 -1.71
C ASN A 8 -5.25 -1.48 -3.09
N LYS A 9 -5.99 -1.88 -4.11
CA LYS A 9 -6.00 -1.45 -5.49
C LYS A 9 -6.71 -0.12 -5.56
N LEU A 10 -6.00 0.90 -6.02
CA LEU A 10 -6.64 2.19 -6.23
C LEU A 10 -7.29 2.27 -7.60
N LYS A 11 -8.42 2.97 -7.64
CA LYS A 11 -9.01 3.42 -8.90
C LYS A 11 -8.07 4.45 -9.53
N ARG A 12 -7.84 4.31 -10.83
CA ARG A 12 -7.00 5.25 -11.60
C ARG A 12 -7.64 6.64 -11.61
N PRO A 13 -6.87 7.72 -11.37
CA PRO A 13 -7.37 9.08 -11.52
C PRO A 13 -7.88 9.33 -12.94
N VAL A 14 -9.12 9.83 -13.02
CA VAL A 14 -9.74 10.26 -14.28
C VAL A 14 -9.43 11.74 -14.47
N PHE A 15 -8.19 12.01 -14.90
CA PHE A 15 -7.70 13.36 -15.16
C PHE A 15 -7.04 13.43 -16.54
N LYS A 16 -7.26 14.54 -17.25
CA LYS A 16 -6.66 14.80 -18.57
C LYS A 16 -5.26 15.39 -18.40
N ASP A 17 -4.33 14.58 -17.89
CA ASP A 17 -2.96 14.99 -17.55
C ASP A 17 -2.28 15.76 -18.69
N TYR A 18 -2.35 15.25 -19.92
CA TYR A 18 -1.75 15.92 -21.07
C TYR A 18 -2.40 17.27 -21.40
N SER A 19 -3.73 17.38 -21.30
CA SER A 19 -4.42 18.66 -21.52
C SER A 19 -4.04 19.69 -20.45
N ALA A 20 -3.84 19.25 -19.21
CA ALA A 20 -3.36 20.12 -18.13
C ALA A 20 -1.92 20.58 -18.39
N PHE A 21 -1.03 19.67 -18.79
CA PHE A 21 0.33 20.02 -19.19
C PHE A 21 0.35 21.01 -20.37
N LYS A 22 -0.47 20.79 -21.40
CA LYS A 22 -0.54 21.71 -22.56
C LYS A 22 -0.98 23.13 -22.18
N LYS A 23 -1.93 23.24 -21.24
CA LYS A 23 -2.34 24.54 -20.67
C LYS A 23 -1.22 25.19 -19.85
N LEU A 24 -0.43 24.38 -19.14
CA LEU A 24 0.71 24.84 -18.36
C LEU A 24 1.82 25.36 -19.29
N SER A 25 2.24 24.54 -20.25
CA SER A 25 3.33 24.85 -21.20
C SER A 25 3.03 26.05 -22.09
N ALA A 26 1.77 26.25 -22.49
CA ALA A 26 1.37 27.37 -23.34
C ALA A 26 1.18 28.72 -22.60
N ASN A 27 1.16 28.73 -21.27
CA ASN A 27 0.86 29.95 -20.51
C ASN A 27 2.09 30.84 -20.31
N LYS A 28 2.18 31.89 -21.15
CA LYS A 28 3.28 32.88 -21.14
C LYS A 28 3.48 33.63 -19.83
N ARG A 29 2.48 33.68 -18.95
CA ARG A 29 2.54 34.39 -17.66
C ARG A 29 3.12 33.55 -16.53
N LEU A 30 3.23 32.24 -16.72
CA LEU A 30 3.70 31.33 -15.69
C LEU A 30 5.23 31.20 -15.72
N LYS A 31 5.82 30.94 -14.54
CA LYS A 31 7.25 30.66 -14.39
C LYS A 31 7.66 29.48 -15.30
N HIS A 32 8.91 29.45 -15.77
CA HIS A 32 9.42 28.36 -16.61
C HIS A 32 8.68 28.13 -17.96
N HIS A 33 7.78 29.02 -18.40
CA HIS A 33 7.12 28.91 -19.70
C HIS A 33 8.12 28.70 -20.84
N SER A 34 9.20 29.50 -20.88
CA SER A 34 10.25 29.40 -21.92
C SER A 34 10.92 28.03 -21.99
N VAL A 35 10.94 27.28 -20.89
CA VAL A 35 11.56 25.95 -20.79
C VAL A 35 10.56 24.83 -21.09
N LEU A 36 9.30 24.99 -20.64
CA LEU A 36 8.25 23.99 -20.84
C LEU A 36 7.61 24.07 -22.23
N ASN A 37 7.64 25.24 -22.86
CA ASN A 37 7.12 25.42 -24.21
C ASN A 37 7.87 24.50 -25.20
N GLY A 38 7.13 23.80 -26.06
CA GLY A 38 7.68 22.84 -27.02
C GLY A 38 7.96 21.44 -26.48
N GLN A 39 7.76 21.18 -25.17
CA GLN A 39 7.95 19.84 -24.59
C GLN A 39 6.71 18.93 -24.68
N ASP A 40 5.64 19.39 -25.35
CA ASP A 40 4.34 18.69 -25.40
C ASP A 40 4.44 17.28 -25.96
N THR A 41 5.17 17.10 -27.07
CA THR A 41 5.32 15.78 -27.72
C THR A 41 6.08 14.81 -26.82
N PHE A 42 7.14 15.30 -26.18
CA PHE A 42 7.95 14.49 -25.26
C PHE A 42 7.11 14.01 -24.07
N ILE A 43 6.43 14.92 -23.38
CA ILE A 43 5.62 14.58 -22.19
C ILE A 43 4.42 13.68 -22.56
N LEU A 44 3.78 13.92 -23.70
CA LEU A 44 2.71 13.02 -24.19
C LEU A 44 3.21 11.60 -24.41
N ASN A 45 4.37 11.46 -25.05
CA ASN A 45 4.97 10.15 -25.31
C ASN A 45 5.40 9.45 -24.02
N ALA A 46 5.96 10.21 -23.07
CA ALA A 46 6.27 9.69 -21.75
C ALA A 46 5.02 9.15 -21.04
N TYR A 47 3.92 9.92 -20.98
CA TYR A 47 2.67 9.49 -20.33
C TYR A 47 2.06 8.27 -21.01
N ARG A 48 2.10 8.21 -22.34
CA ARG A 48 1.66 7.04 -23.12
C ARG A 48 2.51 5.80 -22.80
N SER A 49 3.84 5.96 -22.76
CA SER A 49 4.76 4.88 -22.40
C SER A 49 4.49 4.37 -20.99
N TYR A 50 4.32 5.26 -20.02
CA TYR A 50 3.98 4.91 -18.63
C TYR A 50 2.70 4.07 -18.58
N ILE A 51 1.62 4.52 -19.24
CA ILE A 51 0.34 3.79 -19.23
C ILE A 51 0.49 2.42 -19.91
N LYS A 52 1.14 2.38 -21.09
CA LYS A 52 1.37 1.15 -21.85
C LYS A 52 2.12 0.12 -21.02
N ASN A 53 3.15 0.57 -20.31
CA ASN A 53 3.99 -0.28 -19.48
C ASN A 53 3.48 -0.43 -18.05
N LYS A 54 2.27 0.05 -17.73
CA LYS A 54 1.66 -0.09 -16.40
C LYS A 54 2.52 0.51 -15.26
N GLY A 55 3.23 1.59 -15.57
CA GLY A 55 4.22 2.23 -14.68
C GLY A 55 5.53 1.47 -14.52
N TYR A 56 5.75 0.42 -15.32
CA TYR A 56 7.07 -0.20 -15.48
C TYR A 56 7.95 0.66 -16.38
N LEU A 57 9.21 0.82 -16.01
CA LEU A 57 10.18 1.52 -16.82
C LEU A 57 10.90 0.51 -17.72
N ASN A 58 10.80 0.71 -19.03
CA ASN A 58 11.74 0.10 -19.95
C ASN A 58 12.90 1.09 -20.10
N VAL A 59 14.12 0.68 -19.73
CA VAL A 59 15.31 1.54 -19.43
C VAL A 59 15.68 2.52 -20.57
N ASN A 60 15.13 2.36 -21.77
CA ASN A 60 15.42 3.21 -22.94
C ASN A 60 14.18 3.95 -23.52
N SER A 61 13.05 3.99 -22.80
CA SER A 61 11.78 4.41 -23.41
C SER A 61 11.39 5.89 -23.24
N CYS A 62 12.11 6.66 -22.44
CA CYS A 62 11.94 8.12 -22.33
C CYS A 62 13.31 8.77 -22.54
N GLY A 63 13.40 9.70 -23.49
CA GLY A 63 14.66 10.43 -23.76
C GLY A 63 15.11 11.25 -22.54
N VAL A 64 16.35 11.73 -22.58
CA VAL A 64 16.92 12.51 -21.47
C VAL A 64 16.32 13.91 -21.44
N LEU A 65 15.66 14.27 -20.33
CA LEU A 65 15.22 15.64 -20.06
C LEU A 65 16.41 16.51 -19.67
N SER A 66 16.43 17.76 -20.15
CA SER A 66 17.36 18.74 -19.61
C SER A 66 17.03 19.06 -18.15
N ASN A 67 18.07 19.40 -17.38
CA ASN A 67 17.92 19.75 -15.96
C ASN A 67 16.91 20.90 -15.76
N ASN A 68 16.90 21.89 -16.65
CA ASN A 68 15.97 23.02 -16.56
C ASN A 68 14.50 22.57 -16.67
N ILE A 69 14.20 21.60 -17.55
CA ILE A 69 12.83 21.06 -17.67
C ILE A 69 12.48 20.25 -16.43
N ALA A 70 13.42 19.44 -15.93
CA ALA A 70 13.21 18.64 -14.72
C ALA A 70 12.88 19.52 -13.49
N GLU A 71 13.63 20.61 -13.31
CA GLU A 71 13.38 21.60 -12.26
C GLU A 71 12.01 22.27 -12.41
N ALA A 72 11.62 22.65 -13.63
CA ALA A 72 10.32 23.25 -13.89
C ALA A 72 9.15 22.30 -13.53
N LEU A 73 9.27 21.01 -13.85
CA LEU A 73 8.26 20.00 -13.51
C LEU A 73 8.15 19.78 -11.99
N ARG A 74 9.28 19.72 -11.28
CA ARG A 74 9.31 19.62 -9.82
C ARG A 74 8.74 20.88 -9.15
N TYR A 75 9.03 22.06 -9.70
CA TYR A 75 8.47 23.32 -9.23
C TYR A 75 6.94 23.29 -9.24
N TYR A 76 6.32 22.85 -10.34
CA TYR A 76 4.86 22.78 -10.46
C TYR A 76 4.21 21.66 -9.65
N TYR A 77 4.94 20.62 -9.26
CA TYR A 77 4.43 19.66 -8.29
C TYR A 77 4.29 20.30 -6.90
N ASN A 78 5.29 21.08 -6.48
CA ASN A 78 5.28 21.77 -5.18
C ASN A 78 4.40 23.04 -5.19
N ASN A 79 4.24 23.67 -6.35
CA ASN A 79 3.46 24.90 -6.54
C ASN A 79 2.46 24.71 -7.70
N PRO A 80 1.38 23.91 -7.51
CA PRO A 80 0.45 23.59 -8.58
C PRO A 80 -0.18 24.85 -9.19
N ALA A 81 -0.08 24.99 -10.51
CA ALA A 81 -0.87 25.97 -11.24
C ALA A 81 -2.36 25.58 -11.21
N LYS A 82 -3.26 26.53 -11.50
CA LYS A 82 -4.72 26.27 -11.51
C LYS A 82 -5.13 25.04 -12.36
N CYS A 83 -4.45 24.80 -13.47
CA CYS A 83 -4.70 23.65 -14.34
C CYS A 83 -4.26 22.30 -13.74
N LEU A 84 -3.53 22.31 -12.62
CA LEU A 84 -3.02 21.16 -11.88
C LEU A 84 -3.64 21.03 -10.48
N SER A 85 -4.73 21.75 -10.20
CA SER A 85 -5.46 21.73 -8.91
C SER A 85 -5.83 20.32 -8.43
N ILE A 86 -5.99 19.36 -9.35
CA ILE A 86 -6.20 17.95 -9.03
C ILE A 86 -5.12 17.37 -8.10
N ILE A 87 -3.88 17.87 -8.14
CA ILE A 87 -2.81 17.39 -7.26
C ILE A 87 -3.15 17.70 -5.80
N ASP A 88 -3.71 18.88 -5.54
CA ASP A 88 -4.14 19.28 -4.20
C ASP A 88 -5.41 18.53 -3.78
N ASP A 89 -6.33 18.27 -4.71
CA ASP A 89 -7.51 17.43 -4.45
C ASP A 89 -7.09 16.00 -4.05
N ILE A 90 -6.11 15.42 -4.74
CA ILE A 90 -5.57 14.09 -4.41
C ILE A 90 -4.89 14.12 -3.03
N ARG A 91 -4.15 15.18 -2.69
CA ARG A 91 -3.55 15.33 -1.34
C ARG A 91 -4.64 15.36 -0.26
N ALA A 92 -5.70 16.15 -0.48
CA ALA A 92 -6.77 16.33 0.50
C ALA A 92 -7.60 15.04 0.69
N ALA A 93 -8.00 14.40 -0.41
CA ALA A 93 -8.89 13.23 -0.38
C ALA A 93 -8.29 12.00 0.31
N ASN A 94 -6.95 11.92 0.41
CA ASN A 94 -6.25 10.75 0.91
C ASN A 94 -5.48 11.02 2.20
N SER A 95 -5.88 12.03 2.97
CA SER A 95 -5.31 12.33 4.30
C SER A 95 -5.72 11.32 5.38
N ASN A 96 -6.86 10.64 5.20
CA ASN A 96 -7.46 9.73 6.20
C ASN A 96 -7.62 8.29 5.69
N SER A 97 -6.84 7.91 4.67
CA SER A 97 -6.93 6.58 4.04
C SER A 97 -5.86 5.62 4.58
N LEU A 98 -5.97 4.34 4.24
CA LEU A 98 -4.82 3.44 4.41
C LEU A 98 -3.74 3.77 3.39
N CYS A 99 -2.49 3.49 3.76
CA CYS A 99 -1.41 3.52 2.80
C CYS A 99 -1.61 2.40 1.76
N PRO A 100 -1.88 2.72 0.48
CA PRO A 100 -2.04 1.72 -0.58
C PRO A 100 -0.73 0.99 -0.90
N MET A 101 0.41 1.54 -0.47
CA MET A 101 1.74 0.98 -0.68
C MET A 101 2.10 -0.07 0.37
N CYS A 102 1.78 0.12 1.65
CA CYS A 102 2.17 -0.86 2.68
C CYS A 102 1.01 -1.47 3.47
N GLY A 103 -0.21 -0.92 3.38
CA GLY A 103 -1.37 -1.37 4.14
C GLY A 103 -1.49 -0.80 5.56
N SER A 104 -0.65 0.16 5.95
CA SER A 104 -0.74 0.78 7.27
C SER A 104 -1.96 1.70 7.39
N MET A 105 -2.42 1.91 8.62
CA MET A 105 -3.58 2.77 8.97
C MET A 105 -3.29 4.26 8.88
N HIS A 106 -2.12 4.64 8.38
CA HIS A 106 -1.69 6.02 8.26
C HIS A 106 -1.49 6.31 6.77
N SER A 107 -2.06 7.39 6.24
CA SER A 107 -1.64 7.95 4.95
C SER A 107 -1.46 9.44 5.16
N GLY A 108 -0.23 9.93 5.02
CA GLY A 108 0.08 11.32 5.41
C GLY A 108 0.32 12.25 4.23
N THR A 109 0.62 11.70 3.05
CA THR A 109 1.15 12.50 1.94
C THR A 109 0.84 11.89 0.59
N LEU A 110 1.12 12.65 -0.46
CA LEU A 110 1.14 12.20 -1.85
C LEU A 110 2.58 11.88 -2.27
N ASP A 111 2.80 10.72 -2.85
CA ASP A 111 4.11 10.20 -3.27
C ASP A 111 4.12 9.82 -4.75
N HIS A 112 5.31 9.79 -5.35
CA HIS A 112 5.52 9.38 -6.72
C HIS A 112 5.86 7.89 -6.80
N VAL A 113 5.16 7.11 -7.62
CA VAL A 113 5.49 5.69 -7.85
C VAL A 113 6.88 5.56 -8.45
N LEU A 114 7.16 6.35 -9.48
CA LEU A 114 8.49 6.59 -10.03
C LEU A 114 9.02 7.92 -9.47
N PRO A 115 10.12 7.92 -8.70
CA PRO A 115 10.64 9.11 -8.04
C PRO A 115 10.90 10.25 -9.02
N LYS A 116 10.40 11.45 -8.69
CA LYS A 116 10.59 12.66 -9.50
C LYS A 116 12.07 13.07 -9.66
N GLU A 117 12.96 12.54 -8.84
CA GLU A 117 14.40 12.83 -8.93
C GLU A 117 15.05 12.11 -10.10
N ASN A 118 14.59 10.90 -10.40
CA ASN A 118 15.10 10.08 -11.50
C ASN A 118 14.19 10.16 -12.74
N TYR A 119 12.89 10.44 -12.54
CA TYR A 119 11.87 10.43 -13.60
C TYR A 119 11.01 11.71 -13.54
N PRO A 120 11.62 12.89 -13.74
CA PRO A 120 10.95 14.17 -13.58
C PRO A 120 9.77 14.37 -14.54
N GLU A 121 9.74 13.72 -15.72
CA GLU A 121 8.62 13.72 -16.66
C GLU A 121 7.30 13.32 -15.99
N PHE A 122 7.35 12.42 -15.01
CA PHE A 122 6.17 11.91 -14.30
C PHE A 122 5.86 12.69 -13.02
N SER A 123 6.51 13.84 -12.78
CA SER A 123 6.30 14.65 -11.56
C SER A 123 4.85 15.15 -11.41
N LEU A 124 4.23 15.51 -12.53
CA LEU A 124 2.87 16.07 -12.59
C LEU A 124 1.82 15.02 -12.99
N PHE A 125 2.26 13.78 -13.27
CA PHE A 125 1.40 12.77 -13.84
C PHE A 125 0.56 12.12 -12.75
N THR A 126 -0.75 12.36 -12.73
CA THR A 126 -1.63 11.89 -11.64
C THR A 126 -1.61 10.38 -11.44
N LYS A 127 -1.38 9.60 -12.50
CA LYS A 127 -1.26 8.13 -12.41
C LYS A 127 0.10 7.66 -11.88
N ASN A 128 1.05 8.57 -11.69
CA ASN A 128 2.28 8.35 -10.93
C ASN A 128 2.15 8.83 -9.48
N LEU A 129 1.07 9.54 -9.11
CA LEU A 129 0.87 10.10 -7.78
C LEU A 129 -0.06 9.20 -6.96
N VAL A 130 0.46 8.59 -5.90
CA VAL A 130 -0.29 7.70 -5.00
C VAL A 130 -0.21 8.20 -3.56
N PRO A 131 -1.28 8.06 -2.77
CA PRO A 131 -1.21 8.29 -1.33
C PRO A 131 -0.14 7.40 -0.69
N ALA A 132 0.56 7.93 0.30
CA ALA A 132 1.57 7.20 1.04
C ALA A 132 1.70 7.69 2.47
N CYS A 133 2.04 6.77 3.37
CA CYS A 133 2.54 7.09 4.71
C CYS A 133 4.02 7.51 4.64
N LYS A 134 4.78 7.26 5.71
CA LYS A 134 6.24 7.27 5.72
C LYS A 134 6.90 6.41 4.62
N CYS A 135 6.12 5.62 3.88
CA CYS A 135 6.56 4.94 2.66
C CYS A 135 7.26 5.90 1.70
N ASN A 136 6.79 7.14 1.60
CA ASN A 136 7.40 8.16 0.73
C ASN A 136 8.86 8.48 1.10
N THR A 137 9.22 8.40 2.38
CA THR A 137 10.57 8.68 2.89
C THR A 137 11.48 7.47 2.73
N PHE A 138 10.97 6.27 2.99
CA PHE A 138 11.75 5.03 2.93
C PHE A 138 11.84 4.43 1.54
N LYS A 139 11.13 5.02 0.58
CA LYS A 139 11.18 4.57 -0.80
C LYS A 139 12.57 4.79 -1.36
N SER A 140 13.26 3.69 -1.64
CA SER A 140 14.51 3.75 -2.38
C SER A 140 14.28 4.40 -3.74
N THR A 141 15.27 5.16 -4.23
CA THR A 141 15.32 5.58 -5.63
C THR A 141 15.36 4.37 -6.59
N THR A 142 15.71 3.18 -6.08
CA THR A 142 15.66 1.91 -6.77
C THR A 142 14.23 1.35 -6.79
N ILE A 143 13.62 1.35 -7.98
CA ILE A 143 12.21 0.93 -8.21
C ILE A 143 12.10 -0.56 -8.54
N ALA A 144 13.19 -1.13 -9.06
CA ALA A 144 13.31 -2.54 -9.41
C ALA A 144 14.74 -3.04 -9.13
N ASN A 145 14.91 -4.34 -8.90
CA ASN A 145 16.24 -4.97 -8.86
C ASN A 145 16.75 -5.33 -10.27
N SER A 146 17.99 -5.82 -10.34
CA SER A 146 18.63 -6.28 -11.58
C SER A 146 17.88 -7.43 -12.28
N ALA A 147 17.10 -8.20 -11.53
CA ALA A 147 16.26 -9.27 -12.06
C ALA A 147 14.89 -8.77 -12.60
N GLY A 148 14.61 -7.47 -12.54
CA GLY A 148 13.36 -6.87 -13.01
C GLY A 148 12.19 -6.96 -12.03
N HIS A 149 12.40 -7.45 -10.80
CA HIS A 149 11.38 -7.45 -9.75
C HIS A 149 11.22 -6.04 -9.18
N ARG A 150 9.98 -5.61 -8.99
CA ARG A 150 9.65 -4.22 -8.64
C ARG A 150 8.60 -4.10 -7.55
N MET A 151 8.45 -2.89 -7.04
CA MET A 151 7.32 -2.55 -6.16
C MET A 151 6.01 -2.71 -6.91
N LEU A 152 4.98 -3.19 -6.21
CA LEU A 152 3.62 -3.23 -6.74
C LEU A 152 3.06 -1.81 -6.89
N HIS A 153 2.38 -1.56 -8.00
CA HIS A 153 1.79 -0.30 -8.37
C HIS A 153 0.29 -0.31 -8.04
N PRO A 154 -0.17 0.56 -7.11
CA PRO A 154 -1.56 0.59 -6.66
C PRO A 154 -2.60 0.73 -7.79
N TYR A 155 -2.27 1.52 -8.82
CA TYR A 155 -3.15 1.74 -9.97
C TYR A 155 -3.10 0.68 -11.07
N PHE A 156 -2.00 -0.06 -11.24
CA PHE A 156 -1.88 -0.99 -12.37
C PHE A 156 -1.82 -2.48 -12.02
N ASP A 157 -1.33 -2.86 -10.84
CA ASP A 157 -1.24 -4.29 -10.50
C ASP A 157 -2.55 -4.80 -9.91
N ASN A 158 -3.14 -5.80 -10.56
CA ASN A 158 -4.38 -6.42 -10.13
C ASN A 158 -4.20 -7.41 -8.99
N ILE A 159 -2.97 -7.92 -8.80
CA ILE A 159 -2.63 -8.84 -7.71
C ILE A 159 -2.96 -8.23 -6.34
N LEU A 160 -2.89 -6.89 -6.20
CA LEU A 160 -3.26 -6.17 -4.97
C LEU A 160 -4.70 -6.39 -4.50
N LYS A 161 -5.60 -6.83 -5.39
CA LYS A 161 -6.98 -7.21 -5.05
C LYS A 161 -7.05 -8.51 -4.23
N GLN A 162 -5.99 -9.29 -4.22
CA GLN A 162 -5.87 -10.56 -3.50
C GLN A 162 -5.19 -10.35 -2.14
N ARG A 163 -5.32 -11.36 -1.27
CA ARG A 163 -4.54 -11.41 -0.03
C ARG A 163 -3.17 -11.96 -0.37
N LEU A 164 -2.14 -11.16 -0.17
CA LEU A 164 -0.76 -11.45 -0.57
C LEU A 164 0.06 -11.94 0.59
N ILE A 165 -0.21 -11.40 1.78
CA ILE A 165 0.56 -11.66 2.98
C ILE A 165 -0.33 -11.93 4.19
N CYS A 166 0.20 -12.66 5.16
CA CYS A 166 -0.36 -12.81 6.49
C CYS A 166 0.76 -12.73 7.54
N ALA A 167 0.39 -12.44 8.79
CA ALA A 167 1.31 -12.63 9.91
C ALA A 167 1.61 -14.13 10.07
N ASN A 168 2.82 -14.44 10.50
CA ASN A 168 3.26 -15.79 10.82
C ASN A 168 3.76 -15.79 12.26
N PHE A 169 2.94 -16.35 13.16
CA PHE A 169 3.25 -16.49 14.58
C PHE A 169 3.84 -17.88 14.83
N SER A 170 4.93 -17.93 15.58
CA SER A 170 5.54 -19.19 16.05
C SER A 170 6.10 -19.01 17.45
N LYS A 171 6.38 -20.10 18.17
CA LYS A 171 6.74 -20.08 19.60
C LYS A 171 5.70 -19.26 20.40
N LEU A 172 4.44 -19.65 20.27
CA LEU A 172 3.28 -18.92 20.80
C LEU A 172 3.37 -18.76 22.33
N GLY A 173 2.81 -17.65 22.84
CA GLY A 173 2.86 -17.26 24.24
C GLY A 173 2.92 -15.73 24.36
N ARG A 174 3.38 -15.23 25.51
CA ARG A 174 3.53 -13.79 25.76
C ARG A 174 4.42 -13.09 24.73
N THR A 175 5.49 -13.76 24.29
CA THR A 175 6.51 -13.19 23.42
C THR A 175 6.76 -14.12 22.23
N PRO A 176 5.90 -14.12 21.20
CA PRO A 176 6.04 -15.00 20.06
C PRO A 176 7.15 -14.53 19.12
N THR A 177 7.60 -15.43 18.26
CA THR A 177 8.33 -15.05 17.05
C THR A 177 7.33 -14.61 15.97
N ILE A 178 7.52 -13.40 15.46
CA ILE A 178 6.61 -12.75 14.50
C ILE A 178 7.33 -12.47 13.17
N ASP A 179 6.78 -13.06 12.11
CA ASP A 179 7.18 -12.81 10.74
C ASP A 179 5.99 -12.48 9.85
N VAL A 180 6.27 -12.13 8.60
CA VAL A 180 5.26 -11.92 7.56
C VAL A 180 5.51 -12.94 6.45
N LYS A 181 4.47 -13.70 6.10
CA LYS A 181 4.54 -14.75 5.09
C LYS A 181 3.78 -14.34 3.84
N ILE A 182 4.34 -14.62 2.66
CA ILE A 182 3.64 -14.54 1.37
C ILE A 182 2.74 -15.78 1.23
N ILE A 183 1.47 -15.57 0.88
CA ILE A 183 0.46 -16.64 0.81
C ILE A 183 -0.08 -16.87 -0.60
N ILE A 184 0.44 -16.17 -1.61
CA ILE A 184 0.16 -16.51 -3.01
C ILE A 184 1.02 -17.70 -3.45
N ASP A 185 0.59 -18.36 -4.52
CA ASP A 185 1.30 -19.46 -5.14
C ASP A 185 2.78 -19.09 -5.43
N PRO A 186 3.77 -19.85 -4.93
CA PRO A 186 5.18 -19.66 -5.27
C PRO A 186 5.48 -19.70 -6.78
N MET A 187 4.64 -20.38 -7.57
CA MET A 187 4.76 -20.45 -9.02
C MET A 187 4.08 -19.27 -9.75
N SER A 188 3.41 -18.36 -9.02
CA SER A 188 2.80 -17.16 -9.60
C SER A 188 3.88 -16.29 -10.27
N PRO A 189 3.66 -15.79 -11.50
CA PRO A 189 4.52 -14.80 -12.14
C PRO A 189 4.73 -13.53 -11.29
N GLU A 190 3.76 -13.21 -10.44
CA GLU A 190 3.80 -12.06 -9.54
C GLU A 190 4.56 -12.33 -8.23
N TYR A 191 4.87 -13.58 -7.89
CA TYR A 191 5.47 -13.95 -6.59
C TYR A 191 6.70 -13.11 -6.26
N ASN A 192 7.63 -12.99 -7.20
CA ASN A 192 8.86 -12.24 -6.98
C ASN A 192 8.63 -10.72 -6.86
N ASN A 193 7.61 -10.17 -7.53
CA ASN A 193 7.21 -8.77 -7.36
C ASN A 193 6.55 -8.55 -5.99
N VAL A 194 5.71 -9.48 -5.54
CA VAL A 194 5.14 -9.47 -4.19
C VAL A 194 6.25 -9.55 -3.14
N LYS A 195 7.22 -10.44 -3.32
CA LYS A 195 8.38 -10.56 -2.43
C LYS A 195 9.20 -9.28 -2.40
N TYR A 196 9.55 -8.73 -3.57
CA TYR A 196 10.30 -7.49 -3.64
C TYR A 196 9.57 -6.34 -2.94
N HIS A 197 8.25 -6.24 -3.12
CA HIS A 197 7.40 -5.24 -2.49
C HIS A 197 7.28 -5.44 -0.97
N LEU A 198 7.12 -6.68 -0.50
CA LEU A 198 7.15 -7.01 0.93
C LEU A 198 8.46 -6.53 1.57
N ASP A 199 9.60 -6.91 0.97
CA ASP A 199 10.93 -6.63 1.52
C ASP A 199 11.27 -5.12 1.49
N ASN A 200 10.88 -4.42 0.41
CA ASN A 200 11.30 -3.02 0.19
C ASN A 200 10.26 -1.97 0.57
N VAL A 201 9.02 -2.37 0.84
CA VAL A 201 7.94 -1.43 1.19
C VAL A 201 7.35 -1.82 2.54
N VAL A 202 6.80 -3.02 2.67
CA VAL A 202 6.01 -3.38 3.85
C VAL A 202 6.91 -3.58 5.09
N ILE A 203 7.98 -4.36 4.98
CA ILE A 203 8.92 -4.62 6.09
C ILE A 203 9.66 -3.36 6.50
N LYS A 204 10.18 -2.58 5.53
CA LYS A 204 10.88 -1.31 5.80
C LYS A 204 9.99 -0.27 6.50
N ASN A 205 8.67 -0.38 6.37
CA ASN A 205 7.72 0.48 7.07
C ASN A 205 7.27 -0.08 8.43
N ASN A 206 8.02 -1.00 9.02
CA ASN A 206 7.84 -1.51 10.39
C ASN A 206 6.52 -2.24 10.66
N ILE A 207 6.01 -3.02 9.69
CA ILE A 207 4.87 -3.91 9.93
C ILE A 207 5.14 -4.88 11.09
N LYS A 208 6.39 -5.33 11.28
CA LYS A 208 6.75 -6.26 12.35
C LYS A 208 6.53 -5.64 13.74
N GLY A 209 6.97 -4.40 13.96
CA GLY A 209 6.71 -3.69 15.21
C GLY A 209 5.21 -3.54 15.48
N TYR A 210 4.44 -3.19 14.45
CA TYR A 210 2.98 -3.11 14.55
C TYR A 210 2.35 -4.46 14.93
N LEU A 211 2.75 -5.56 14.29
CA LEU A 211 2.25 -6.90 14.62
C LEU A 211 2.62 -7.32 16.05
N SER A 212 3.79 -6.92 16.56
CA SER A 212 4.19 -7.15 17.94
C SER A 212 3.30 -6.41 18.94
N GLU A 213 3.02 -5.13 18.71
CA GLU A 213 2.12 -4.32 19.55
C GLU A 213 0.68 -4.88 19.54
N GLN A 214 0.21 -5.30 18.36
CA GLN A 214 -1.09 -5.96 18.22
C GLN A 214 -1.13 -7.32 18.95
N TRP A 215 -0.05 -8.11 18.86
CA TRP A 215 0.03 -9.37 19.60
C TRP A 215 0.03 -9.16 21.11
N GLU A 216 0.79 -8.20 21.61
CA GLU A 216 0.81 -7.87 23.05
C GLU A 216 -0.59 -7.48 23.54
N SER A 217 -1.26 -6.59 22.81
CA SER A 217 -2.63 -6.18 23.13
C SER A 217 -3.59 -7.37 23.10
N PHE A 218 -3.47 -8.23 22.10
CA PHE A 218 -4.27 -9.45 21.94
C PHE A 218 -4.02 -10.47 23.05
N TYR A 219 -2.76 -10.65 23.44
CA TYR A 219 -2.35 -11.54 24.50
C TYR A 219 -2.87 -11.08 25.87
N LEU A 220 -2.85 -9.77 26.12
CA LEU A 220 -3.35 -9.20 27.36
C LEU A 220 -4.88 -9.11 27.40
N TYR A 221 -5.52 -8.77 26.28
CA TYR A 221 -6.94 -8.41 26.20
C TYR A 221 -7.55 -8.88 24.86
N PRO A 222 -7.77 -10.19 24.63
CA PRO A 222 -8.19 -10.69 23.33
C PRO A 222 -9.55 -10.16 22.89
N GLU A 223 -10.52 -9.99 23.81
CA GLU A 223 -11.85 -9.50 23.50
C GLU A 223 -11.86 -8.00 23.11
N LEU A 224 -10.89 -7.22 23.60
CA LEU A 224 -10.70 -5.83 23.16
C LEU A 224 -10.14 -5.75 21.73
N VAL A 225 -9.28 -6.70 21.35
CA VAL A 225 -8.70 -6.75 20.00
C VAL A 225 -9.67 -7.40 19.00
N ILE A 226 -10.36 -8.46 19.42
CA ILE A 226 -11.30 -9.26 18.63
C ILE A 226 -12.55 -9.50 19.47
N ARG A 227 -13.62 -8.75 19.18
CA ARG A 227 -14.86 -8.81 19.95
C ARG A 227 -15.44 -10.22 19.97
N GLY A 228 -15.82 -10.71 21.14
CA GLY A 228 -16.36 -12.06 21.32
C GLY A 228 -15.30 -13.17 21.41
N LEU A 229 -14.00 -12.84 21.35
CA LEU A 229 -12.93 -13.80 21.58
C LEU A 229 -12.72 -14.04 23.09
N ASN A 230 -13.64 -14.80 23.68
CA ASN A 230 -13.68 -15.09 25.10
C ASN A 230 -14.04 -16.57 25.37
N LYS A 231 -14.15 -16.95 26.64
CA LYS A 231 -14.41 -18.32 27.10
C LYS A 231 -15.74 -18.94 26.65
N SER A 232 -16.62 -18.17 26.01
CA SER A 232 -17.86 -18.72 25.44
C SER A 232 -17.61 -19.55 24.19
N LEU A 233 -16.47 -19.36 23.51
CA LEU A 233 -16.05 -20.17 22.38
C LEU A 233 -15.44 -21.46 22.92
N SER A 234 -16.01 -22.61 22.60
CA SER A 234 -15.59 -23.90 23.16
C SER A 234 -15.02 -24.87 22.13
N THR A 235 -15.18 -24.56 20.84
CA THR A 235 -14.70 -25.41 19.74
C THR A 235 -13.73 -24.68 18.82
N TYR A 236 -12.97 -25.46 18.06
CA TYR A 236 -12.15 -24.93 16.97
C TYR A 236 -13.01 -24.16 15.95
N SER A 237 -14.23 -24.64 15.66
CA SER A 237 -15.14 -24.00 14.69
C SER A 237 -15.56 -22.62 15.17
N ASP A 238 -15.89 -22.47 16.45
CA ASP A 238 -16.33 -21.18 17.02
C ASP A 238 -15.25 -20.10 16.82
N VAL A 239 -14.00 -20.43 17.16
CA VAL A 239 -12.86 -19.52 17.01
C VAL A 239 -12.57 -19.26 15.52
N TYR A 240 -12.60 -20.30 14.69
CA TYR A 240 -12.37 -20.17 13.25
C TYR A 240 -13.41 -19.25 12.59
N GLU A 241 -14.70 -19.43 12.89
CA GLU A 241 -15.80 -18.65 12.35
C GLU A 241 -15.72 -17.19 12.81
N LEU A 242 -15.43 -16.96 14.10
CA LEU A 242 -15.23 -15.62 14.64
C LEU A 242 -14.09 -14.88 13.92
N LEU A 243 -12.90 -15.50 13.85
CA LEU A 243 -11.73 -14.90 13.22
C LEU A 243 -11.93 -14.70 11.72
N THR A 244 -12.60 -15.64 11.03
CA THR A 244 -12.94 -15.49 9.61
C THR A 244 -13.89 -14.32 9.40
N ARG A 245 -14.89 -14.15 10.26
CA ARG A 245 -15.80 -13.00 10.22
C ARG A 245 -15.05 -11.69 10.46
N GLU A 246 -14.20 -11.62 11.49
CA GLU A 246 -13.40 -10.44 11.78
C GLU A 246 -12.49 -10.07 10.61
N LEU A 247 -11.86 -11.07 9.98
CA LEU A 247 -11.04 -10.87 8.79
C LEU A 247 -11.81 -10.20 7.64
N LEU A 248 -13.03 -10.68 7.37
CA LEU A 248 -13.90 -10.12 6.33
C LEU A 248 -14.32 -8.68 6.67
N LEU A 249 -14.69 -8.42 7.92
CA LEU A 249 -15.08 -7.07 8.36
C LEU A 249 -13.91 -6.08 8.25
N LEU A 250 -12.70 -6.49 8.62
CA LEU A 250 -11.50 -5.67 8.46
C LEU A 250 -11.19 -5.41 6.99
N ASP A 251 -11.30 -6.43 6.13
CA ASP A 251 -11.13 -6.28 4.68
C ASP A 251 -12.10 -5.26 4.08
N GLU A 252 -13.36 -5.27 4.51
CA GLU A 252 -14.41 -4.35 4.06
C GLU A 252 -14.21 -2.93 4.61
N LYS A 253 -14.03 -2.81 5.93
CA LYS A 253 -13.81 -1.53 6.63
C LYS A 253 -12.64 -0.77 6.03
N HIS A 254 -11.55 -1.49 5.75
CA HIS A 254 -10.30 -0.92 5.27
C HIS A 254 -10.20 -0.98 3.73
N LYS A 255 -11.18 -1.53 3.02
CA LYS A 255 -11.19 -1.65 1.55
C LYS A 255 -9.88 -2.26 1.03
N GLY A 256 -9.45 -3.36 1.64
CA GLY A 256 -8.10 -3.87 1.44
C GLY A 256 -7.77 -5.15 2.18
N LYS A 257 -7.35 -6.20 1.47
CA LYS A 257 -6.97 -7.50 2.07
C LYS A 257 -5.60 -7.50 2.74
N ASN A 258 -4.77 -6.51 2.44
CA ASN A 258 -3.39 -6.44 2.93
C ASN A 258 -3.20 -5.24 3.88
N ASN A 259 -4.30 -4.77 4.48
CA ASN A 259 -4.20 -3.83 5.60
C ASN A 259 -3.62 -4.54 6.83
N TRP A 260 -2.88 -3.83 7.69
CA TRP A 260 -2.13 -4.50 8.76
C TRP A 260 -3.00 -5.20 9.82
N ASN A 261 -4.20 -4.69 10.13
CA ASN A 261 -5.16 -5.39 10.99
C ASN A 261 -5.56 -6.74 10.38
N SER A 262 -5.89 -6.74 9.08
CA SER A 262 -6.25 -7.94 8.35
C SER A 262 -5.08 -8.92 8.20
N VAL A 263 -3.85 -8.42 8.05
CA VAL A 263 -2.64 -9.25 8.06
C VAL A 263 -2.46 -9.95 9.42
N PHE A 264 -2.71 -9.25 10.53
CA PHE A 264 -2.67 -9.81 11.87
C PHE A 264 -3.71 -10.93 12.05
N VAL A 265 -5.00 -10.65 11.79
CA VAL A 265 -6.08 -11.64 11.94
C VAL A 265 -5.91 -12.84 11.00
N ALA A 266 -5.43 -12.62 9.77
CA ALA A 266 -5.11 -13.73 8.86
C ALA A 266 -4.05 -14.69 9.44
N GLY A 267 -3.12 -14.19 10.25
CA GLY A 267 -2.15 -15.03 10.95
C GLY A 267 -2.77 -15.84 12.09
N LEU A 268 -3.79 -15.30 12.77
CA LEU A 268 -4.49 -15.99 13.86
C LEU A 268 -5.34 -17.17 13.39
N ILE A 269 -5.81 -17.14 12.14
CA ILE A 269 -6.66 -18.19 11.55
C ILE A 269 -5.89 -19.51 11.29
N ARG A 270 -4.56 -19.50 11.42
CA ARG A 270 -3.76 -20.72 11.22
C ARG A 270 -4.17 -21.82 12.21
N PRO A 271 -4.25 -23.10 11.80
CA PRO A 271 -4.77 -24.18 12.65
C PRO A 271 -4.03 -24.36 13.98
N ASP A 272 -2.71 -24.21 13.98
CA ASP A 272 -1.88 -24.28 15.18
C ASP A 272 -2.15 -23.10 16.13
N VAL A 273 -2.35 -21.90 15.60
CA VAL A 273 -2.66 -20.71 16.38
C VAL A 273 -4.06 -20.78 16.95
N ILE A 274 -5.07 -21.21 16.18
CA ILE A 274 -6.44 -21.41 16.69
C ILE A 274 -6.46 -22.41 17.85
N ARG A 275 -5.78 -23.56 17.71
CA ARG A 275 -5.70 -24.56 18.79
C ARG A 275 -5.07 -23.97 20.04
N TRP A 276 -3.99 -23.22 19.88
CA TRP A 276 -3.35 -22.53 20.99
C TRP A 276 -4.32 -21.53 21.65
N ILE A 277 -4.97 -20.64 20.88
CA ILE A 277 -5.98 -19.69 21.39
C ILE A 277 -7.08 -20.43 22.17
N LEU A 278 -7.61 -21.52 21.63
CA LEU A 278 -8.68 -22.28 22.26
C LEU A 278 -8.23 -22.88 23.60
N CYS A 279 -7.03 -23.45 23.66
CA CYS A 279 -6.45 -23.93 24.92
C CYS A 279 -6.34 -22.80 25.95
N GLU A 280 -5.76 -21.66 25.55
CA GLU A 280 -5.49 -20.51 26.42
C GLU A 280 -6.76 -19.82 26.92
N LEU A 281 -7.85 -19.84 26.14
CA LEU A 281 -9.15 -19.35 26.57
C LEU A 281 -9.74 -20.16 27.74
N HIS A 282 -9.30 -21.42 27.92
CA HIS A 282 -9.81 -22.35 28.93
C HIS A 282 -8.79 -22.72 30.01
N LEU A 283 -7.58 -22.15 29.99
CA LEU A 283 -6.62 -22.31 31.07
C LEU A 283 -7.07 -21.49 32.30
N GLY A 284 -7.59 -22.17 33.33
CA GLY A 284 -7.92 -21.59 34.63
C GLY A 284 -9.16 -20.67 34.67
N ASN A 285 -9.37 -19.98 35.81
CA ASN A 285 -10.48 -19.02 36.01
C ASN A 285 -10.12 -17.63 35.44
N ARG A 286 -10.01 -17.53 34.13
CA ARG A 286 -9.71 -16.27 33.44
C ARG A 286 -10.89 -15.29 33.49
N SER A 287 -10.62 -14.01 33.72
CA SER A 287 -11.59 -12.95 33.43
C SER A 287 -11.84 -12.85 31.92
N PRO A 288 -13.04 -12.46 31.45
CA PRO A 288 -13.34 -12.34 30.03
C PRO A 288 -12.32 -11.48 29.25
N ASP A 289 -11.85 -10.40 29.87
CA ASP A 289 -10.80 -9.51 29.35
C ASP A 289 -9.40 -9.78 29.95
N GLY A 290 -9.17 -10.96 30.53
CA GLY A 290 -7.89 -11.29 31.16
C GLY A 290 -6.80 -11.64 30.14
N ARG A 291 -5.57 -11.87 30.61
CA ARG A 291 -4.42 -12.33 29.81
C ARG A 291 -4.60 -13.79 29.33
N LEU A 292 -4.15 -14.14 28.12
CA LEU A 292 -3.93 -15.53 27.65
C LEU A 292 -2.75 -16.08 28.46
N ILE A 293 -2.91 -17.16 29.26
CA ILE A 293 -1.85 -17.61 30.20
C ILE A 293 -0.98 -18.67 29.55
#